data_AF-A0A531MY34-F1
#
_entry.id   AF-A0A531MY34-F1
#
_cell.length_a   1.000
_cell.length_b   1.000
_cell.length_c   1.000
_cell.angle_alpha   90.00
_cell.angle_beta   90.00
_cell.angle_gamma   90.00
#
_symmetry.space_group_name_H-M   'P 1'
#
loop_
_entity.id
_entity.type
_entity.pdbx_description
1 polymer ?
#
loop_
_entity_poly.entity_id
_entity_poly.type
_entity_poly.pdbx_seq_one_letter_code
_entity_poly.pdbx_strand_id
1 'polypeptide(L)'
;MSELIAALPMYDWPEARDEVDAQWASLREAFRPRGIDAPRSIVRRNADLPAVPGGIHDAQGGLIAPDPATLPPDELDFHKLWLHPALLFAQTCWGPMELGLSRHVQVVGQPSYDAYEGGQGELYSSALVMRSGEGPEVRSPADGKALLPLDLIRGKRFTFNSLD
;
A
#
# COMPACT_ATOMS: atom_id res chain seq x y z
N MET A 1 -24.52 7.61 3.02
CA MET A 1 -23.08 7.33 3.19
C MET A 1 -22.76 6.24 2.19
N SER A 2 -21.66 6.36 1.44
CA SER A 2 -21.30 5.34 0.45
C SER A 2 -21.19 3.97 1.10
N GLU A 3 -21.66 2.94 0.41
CA GLU A 3 -21.49 1.54 0.81
C GLU A 3 -20.09 1.00 0.43
N LEU A 4 -19.34 1.76 -0.38
CA LEU A 4 -18.00 1.40 -0.81
C LEU A 4 -16.95 1.74 0.26
N ILE A 5 -15.85 0.99 0.24
CA ILE A 5 -14.72 1.21 1.14
C ILE A 5 -13.47 1.66 0.37
N ALA A 6 -12.65 2.45 1.05
CA ALA A 6 -11.31 2.79 0.58
C ALA A 6 -10.31 2.63 1.71
N ALA A 7 -9.07 2.26 1.41
CA ALA A 7 -8.04 2.06 2.44
C ALA A 7 -6.62 2.26 1.89
N LEU A 8 -5.74 2.87 2.67
CA LEU A 8 -4.33 3.11 2.30
C LEU A 8 -3.38 2.44 3.33
N PRO A 9 -3.56 1.15 3.62
CA PRO A 9 -3.13 0.58 4.91
C PRO A 9 -1.62 0.41 5.05
N MET A 10 -0.87 0.22 3.96
CA MET A 10 0.55 -0.15 4.03
C MET A 10 1.46 0.98 4.51
N TYR A 11 1.05 2.23 4.33
CA TYR A 11 1.85 3.41 4.66
C TYR A 11 1.08 4.41 5.55
N ASP A 12 -0.03 3.99 6.16
CA ASP A 12 -0.85 4.80 7.08
C ASP A 12 -0.33 4.75 8.54
N TRP A 13 0.96 5.06 8.71
CA TRP A 13 1.57 5.22 10.03
C TRP A 13 0.93 6.38 10.79
N PRO A 14 0.86 6.36 12.14
CA PRO A 14 0.25 7.43 12.92
C PRO A 14 0.72 8.84 12.54
N GLU A 15 2.00 8.99 12.23
CA GLU A 15 2.66 10.24 11.87
C GLU A 15 2.36 10.70 10.44
N ALA A 16 1.85 9.82 9.57
CA ALA A 16 1.55 10.10 8.16
C ALA A 16 0.03 10.24 7.87
N ARG A 17 -0.82 10.10 8.89
CA ARG A 17 -2.28 10.02 8.72
C ARG A 17 -2.87 11.28 8.13
N ASP A 18 -2.36 12.45 8.52
CA ASP A 18 -2.86 13.73 8.03
C ASP A 18 -2.59 13.88 6.53
N GLU A 19 -1.40 13.48 6.06
CA GLU A 19 -1.05 13.45 4.64
C GLU A 19 -1.87 12.41 3.86
N VAL A 20 -2.06 11.23 4.43
CA VAL A 20 -2.87 10.15 3.82
C VAL A 20 -4.33 10.58 3.68
N ASP A 21 -4.91 11.22 4.70
CA ASP A 21 -6.28 11.74 4.65
C ASP A 21 -6.42 12.87 3.62
N ALA A 22 -5.42 13.75 3.51
CA ALA A 22 -5.39 14.81 2.50
C ALA A 22 -5.29 14.24 1.07
N GLN A 23 -4.49 13.18 0.87
CA GLN A 23 -4.39 12.47 -0.40
C GLN A 23 -5.74 11.85 -0.77
N TRP A 24 -6.39 11.14 0.16
CA TRP A 24 -7.70 10.55 -0.07
C TRP A 24 -8.77 11.61 -0.39
N ALA A 25 -8.78 12.73 0.32
CA ALA A 25 -9.69 13.83 0.04
C ALA A 25 -9.53 14.34 -1.40
N SER A 26 -8.29 14.51 -1.86
CA SER A 26 -7.99 14.95 -3.23
C SER A 26 -8.47 13.94 -4.29
N LEU A 27 -8.26 12.64 -4.05
CA LEU A 27 -8.77 11.58 -4.93
C LEU A 27 -10.29 11.58 -5.01
N ARG A 28 -10.97 11.72 -3.86
CA ARG A 28 -12.43 11.80 -3.81
C ARG A 28 -12.98 13.00 -4.57
N GLU A 29 -12.34 14.18 -4.49
CA GLU A 29 -12.75 15.33 -5.29
C GLU A 29 -12.60 15.06 -6.79
N ALA A 30 -11.55 14.33 -7.22
CA ALA A 30 -11.37 13.93 -8.62
C ALA A 30 -12.39 12.87 -9.09
N PHE A 31 -12.94 12.08 -8.17
CA PHE A 31 -13.97 11.07 -8.43
C PHE A 31 -15.37 11.66 -8.63
N ARG A 32 -15.69 12.76 -7.92
CA ARG A 32 -17.00 13.43 -8.01
C ARG A 32 -17.50 13.76 -9.42
N PRO A 33 -16.72 14.41 -10.32
CA PRO A 33 -17.22 14.72 -11.66
C PRO A 33 -17.48 13.48 -12.53
N ARG A 34 -16.99 12.30 -12.09
CA ARG A 34 -17.21 11.01 -12.75
C ARG A 34 -18.38 10.23 -12.14
N GLY A 35 -19.07 10.79 -11.15
CA GLY A 35 -20.21 10.13 -10.48
C GLY A 35 -19.82 8.93 -9.62
N ILE A 36 -18.54 8.79 -9.24
CA ILE A 36 -18.07 7.71 -8.38
C ILE A 36 -18.38 8.06 -6.92
N ASP A 37 -19.20 7.24 -6.25
CA ASP A 37 -19.61 7.45 -4.86
C ASP A 37 -18.52 6.97 -3.88
N ALA A 38 -17.45 7.74 -3.77
CA ALA A 38 -16.34 7.42 -2.87
C ALA A 38 -16.63 7.73 -1.39
N PRO A 39 -16.21 6.86 -0.45
CA PRO A 39 -16.44 7.07 0.97
C PRO A 39 -15.76 8.32 1.51
N ARG A 40 -16.33 8.88 2.58
CA ARG A 40 -15.83 10.12 3.21
C ARG A 40 -14.46 9.94 3.86
N SER A 41 -14.17 8.77 4.40
CA SER A 41 -12.93 8.43 5.09
C SER A 41 -12.43 7.07 4.62
N ILE A 42 -11.13 6.84 4.77
CA ILE A 42 -10.56 5.52 4.58
C ILE A 42 -10.79 4.64 5.82
N VAL A 43 -10.82 3.33 5.62
CA VAL A 43 -10.89 2.30 6.66
C VAL A 43 -9.53 2.15 7.33
N ARG A 44 -9.52 2.08 8.66
CA ARG A 44 -8.30 1.86 9.46
C ARG A 44 -8.41 0.67 10.41
N ARG A 45 -9.61 0.11 10.62
CA ARG A 45 -9.86 -1.05 11.49
C ARG A 45 -10.97 -1.92 10.92
N ASN A 46 -11.02 -3.18 11.34
CA ASN A 46 -12.03 -4.17 10.92
C ASN A 46 -13.45 -3.72 11.29
N ALA A 47 -13.63 -3.00 12.40
CA ALA A 47 -14.93 -2.45 12.81
C ALA A 47 -15.50 -1.40 11.82
N ASP A 48 -14.66 -0.82 10.96
CA ASP A 48 -15.09 0.15 9.96
C ASP A 48 -15.54 -0.54 8.65
N LEU A 49 -15.32 -1.86 8.51
CA LEU A 49 -15.70 -2.65 7.34
C LEU A 49 -17.18 -3.05 7.40
N PRO A 50 -17.92 -2.94 6.28
CA PRO A 50 -19.23 -3.57 6.16
C PRO A 50 -19.16 -5.08 6.45
N ALA A 51 -20.19 -5.61 7.10
CA ALA A 51 -20.31 -7.05 7.26
C ALA A 51 -20.57 -7.72 5.90
N VAL A 52 -20.05 -8.93 5.75
CA VAL A 52 -20.30 -9.78 4.57
C VAL A 52 -20.85 -11.11 5.07
N PRO A 53 -22.17 -11.23 5.31
CA PRO A 53 -22.76 -12.46 5.85
C PRO A 53 -22.41 -13.68 5.01
N GLY A 54 -21.87 -14.71 5.67
CA GLY A 54 -21.38 -15.91 4.99
C GLY A 54 -19.92 -15.83 4.52
N GLY A 55 -19.29 -14.66 4.60
CA GLY A 55 -17.90 -14.42 4.21
C GLY A 55 -17.73 -13.97 2.76
N ILE A 56 -16.50 -13.62 2.43
CA ILE A 56 -16.08 -13.13 1.12
C ILE A 56 -15.77 -14.35 0.24
N HIS A 57 -16.34 -14.37 -0.96
CA HIS A 57 -16.18 -15.46 -1.91
C HIS A 57 -15.54 -14.96 -3.21
N ASP A 58 -14.79 -15.83 -3.90
CA ASP A 58 -14.27 -15.57 -5.23
C ASP A 58 -15.36 -15.67 -6.32
N ALA A 59 -14.96 -15.44 -7.58
CA ALA A 59 -15.86 -15.53 -8.73
C ALA A 59 -16.40 -16.96 -8.98
N GLN A 60 -15.79 -17.99 -8.40
CA GLN A 60 -16.22 -19.38 -8.47
C GLN A 60 -17.10 -19.78 -7.27
N GLY A 61 -17.33 -18.86 -6.32
CA GLY A 61 -18.11 -19.11 -5.11
C GLY A 61 -17.33 -19.82 -4.01
N GLY A 62 -15.99 -19.91 -4.11
CA GLY A 62 -15.13 -20.41 -3.04
C GLY A 62 -14.94 -19.37 -1.94
N LEU A 63 -15.03 -19.77 -0.68
CA LEU A 63 -14.79 -18.88 0.46
C LEU A 63 -13.30 -18.52 0.54
N ILE A 64 -12.97 -17.24 0.40
CA ILE A 64 -11.59 -16.73 0.39
C ILE A 64 -11.24 -15.87 1.61
N ALA A 65 -12.23 -15.32 2.31
CA ALA A 65 -12.04 -14.64 3.59
C ALA A 65 -13.31 -14.71 4.45
N PRO A 66 -13.20 -14.71 5.79
CA PRO A 66 -14.36 -14.67 6.67
C PRO A 66 -15.07 -13.32 6.59
N ASP A 67 -16.28 -13.26 7.16
CA ASP A 67 -17.00 -12.00 7.37
C ASP A 67 -16.15 -11.05 8.23
N PRO A 68 -15.86 -9.80 7.78
CA PRO A 68 -15.13 -8.82 8.58
C PRO A 68 -15.69 -8.62 9.98
N ALA A 69 -17.01 -8.75 10.18
CA ALA A 69 -17.66 -8.62 11.48
C ALA A 69 -17.26 -9.72 12.49
N THR A 70 -16.58 -10.78 12.04
CA THR A 70 -16.07 -11.86 12.89
C THR A 70 -14.60 -11.67 13.31
N LEU A 71 -13.92 -10.65 12.79
CA LEU A 71 -12.53 -10.34 13.08
C LEU A 71 -12.38 -9.48 14.36
N PRO A 72 -11.19 -9.45 14.99
CA PRO A 72 -10.92 -8.51 16.08
C PRO A 72 -11.17 -7.06 15.61
N PRO A 73 -12.05 -6.30 16.28
CA PRO A 73 -12.59 -5.05 15.73
C PRO A 73 -11.54 -3.93 15.59
N ASP A 74 -10.53 -3.91 16.45
CA ASP A 74 -9.50 -2.86 16.49
C ASP A 74 -8.25 -3.17 15.67
N GLU A 75 -8.16 -4.38 15.10
CA GLU A 75 -7.11 -4.74 14.15
C GLU A 75 -7.52 -4.36 12.73
N LEU A 76 -6.60 -4.49 11.77
CA LEU A 76 -6.93 -4.41 10.34
C LEU A 76 -6.19 -5.52 9.60
N ASP A 77 -6.92 -6.47 9.05
CA ASP A 77 -6.34 -7.49 8.18
C ASP A 77 -6.30 -6.98 6.73
N PHE A 78 -5.10 -6.71 6.22
CA PHE A 78 -4.92 -6.09 4.91
C PHE A 78 -5.40 -6.99 3.78
N HIS A 79 -5.19 -8.30 3.90
CA HIS A 79 -5.59 -9.23 2.84
C HIS A 79 -7.11 -9.33 2.75
N LYS A 80 -7.79 -9.44 3.90
CA LYS A 80 -9.26 -9.48 3.95
C LYS A 80 -9.87 -8.16 3.48
N LEU A 81 -9.26 -7.03 3.83
CA LEU A 81 -9.62 -5.70 3.32
C LEU A 81 -9.52 -5.63 1.78
N TRP A 82 -8.41 -6.08 1.19
CA TRP A 82 -8.23 -6.03 -0.26
C TRP A 82 -9.17 -6.96 -1.03
N LEU A 83 -9.69 -8.00 -0.38
CA LEU A 83 -10.66 -8.93 -0.98
C LEU A 83 -12.12 -8.49 -0.78
N HIS A 84 -12.38 -7.44 0.00
CA HIS A 84 -13.72 -7.04 0.36
C HIS A 84 -14.54 -6.65 -0.89
N PRO A 85 -15.79 -7.17 -1.07
CA PRO A 85 -16.57 -6.96 -2.28
C PRO A 85 -16.98 -5.49 -2.52
N ALA A 86 -17.02 -4.68 -1.47
CA ALA A 86 -17.28 -3.25 -1.57
C ALA A 86 -16.01 -2.40 -1.79
N LEU A 87 -14.86 -3.01 -2.08
CA LEU A 87 -13.60 -2.28 -2.29
C LEU A 87 -13.68 -1.38 -3.52
N LEU A 88 -13.62 -0.07 -3.30
CA LEU A 88 -13.48 0.92 -4.38
C LEU A 88 -12.01 1.19 -4.70
N PHE A 89 -11.20 1.44 -3.67
CA PHE A 89 -9.82 1.86 -3.85
C PHE A 89 -8.96 1.41 -2.67
N ALA A 90 -7.83 0.77 -2.95
CA ALA A 90 -6.82 0.58 -1.93
C ALA A 90 -5.40 0.64 -2.46
N GLN A 91 -4.46 0.78 -1.53
CA GLN A 91 -3.04 0.70 -1.79
C GLN A 91 -2.48 -0.64 -1.35
N THR A 92 -1.63 -1.21 -2.20
CA THR A 92 -0.81 -2.38 -1.90
C THR A 92 0.55 -2.22 -2.58
N CYS A 93 1.55 -2.97 -2.15
CA CYS A 93 2.82 -3.10 -2.87
C CYS A 93 2.76 -4.32 -3.80
N TRP A 94 3.84 -4.59 -4.53
CA TRP A 94 3.85 -5.69 -5.49
C TRP A 94 3.89 -7.08 -4.84
N GLY A 95 4.42 -7.20 -3.60
CA GLY A 95 4.50 -8.48 -2.89
C GLY A 95 3.16 -9.22 -2.77
N PRO A 96 2.11 -8.63 -2.17
CA PRO A 96 0.78 -9.23 -2.13
C PRO A 96 0.20 -9.55 -3.52
N MET A 97 0.49 -8.72 -4.53
CA MET A 97 0.05 -8.93 -5.91
C MET A 97 0.64 -10.21 -6.50
N GLU A 98 1.93 -10.47 -6.27
CA GLU A 98 2.63 -11.69 -6.68
C GLU A 98 2.18 -12.91 -5.88
N LEU A 99 1.80 -12.73 -4.62
CA LEU A 99 1.26 -13.76 -3.73
C LEU A 99 -0.24 -14.05 -3.97
N GLY A 100 -0.78 -13.67 -5.13
CA GLY A 100 -2.10 -14.09 -5.62
C GLY A 100 -3.21 -13.05 -5.51
N LEU A 101 -2.97 -11.90 -4.86
CA LEU A 101 -3.98 -10.83 -4.79
C LEU A 101 -4.39 -10.31 -6.17
N SER A 102 -3.46 -10.33 -7.14
CA SER A 102 -3.69 -9.92 -8.53
C SER A 102 -4.83 -10.67 -9.25
N ARG A 103 -5.29 -11.80 -8.71
CA ARG A 103 -6.44 -12.55 -9.24
C ARG A 103 -7.80 -11.95 -8.85
N HIS A 104 -7.81 -11.10 -7.81
CA HIS A 104 -9.02 -10.60 -7.17
C HIS A 104 -9.19 -9.09 -7.30
N VAL A 105 -8.11 -8.35 -7.59
CA VAL A 105 -8.12 -6.89 -7.68
C VAL A 105 -7.52 -6.42 -9.00
N GLN A 106 -7.86 -5.20 -9.40
CA GLN A 106 -7.30 -4.54 -10.58
C GLN A 106 -6.38 -3.40 -10.17
N VAL A 107 -5.19 -3.33 -10.80
CA VAL A 107 -4.32 -2.16 -10.69
C VAL A 107 -4.94 -1.00 -11.47
N VAL A 108 -5.28 0.08 -10.77
CA VAL A 108 -5.88 1.29 -11.37
C VAL A 108 -4.88 2.42 -11.60
N GLY A 109 -3.70 2.34 -11.00
CA GLY A 109 -2.64 3.33 -11.13
C GLY A 109 -1.46 3.02 -10.23
N GLN A 110 -0.37 3.75 -10.45
CA GLN A 110 0.83 3.74 -9.60
C GLN A 110 1.16 5.19 -9.21
N PRO A 111 1.55 5.44 -7.95
CA PRO A 111 2.02 6.77 -7.55
C PRO A 111 3.24 7.19 -8.36
N SER A 112 3.34 8.50 -8.66
CA SER A 112 4.60 9.06 -9.14
C SER A 112 5.53 9.29 -7.95
N TYR A 113 6.79 8.93 -8.13
CA TYR A 113 7.90 9.18 -7.23
C TYR A 113 8.72 10.42 -7.61
N ASP A 114 8.28 11.23 -8.59
CA ASP A 114 9.02 12.41 -9.08
C ASP A 114 9.34 13.44 -7.98
N ALA A 115 8.55 13.45 -6.89
CA ALA A 115 8.77 14.32 -5.75
C ALA A 115 9.93 13.87 -4.83
N TYR A 116 10.48 12.67 -5.04
CA TYR A 116 11.47 12.06 -4.16
C TYR A 116 12.81 11.87 -4.88
N GLU A 117 13.89 11.94 -4.10
CA GLU A 117 15.23 11.68 -4.60
C GLU A 117 15.35 10.25 -5.15
N GLY A 118 15.86 10.13 -6.38
CA GLY A 118 15.97 8.85 -7.08
C GLY A 118 14.66 8.34 -7.66
N GLY A 119 13.58 9.13 -7.60
CA GLY A 119 12.31 8.86 -8.26
C GLY A 119 12.28 9.35 -9.71
N GLN A 120 11.59 8.60 -10.57
CA GLN A 120 11.33 8.93 -11.97
C GLN A 120 10.02 8.27 -12.43
N GLY A 121 8.95 9.05 -12.53
CA GLY A 121 7.61 8.52 -12.78
C GLY A 121 7.24 7.50 -11.72
N GLU A 122 6.79 6.31 -12.13
CA GLU A 122 6.47 5.18 -11.25
C GLU A 122 7.70 4.47 -10.64
N LEU A 123 8.92 4.81 -11.09
CA LEU A 123 10.14 4.16 -10.65
C LEU A 123 10.78 4.92 -9.49
N TYR A 124 11.44 4.17 -8.59
CA TYR A 124 12.25 4.74 -7.52
C TYR A 124 13.54 3.95 -7.32
N SER A 125 14.54 4.60 -6.73
CA SER A 125 15.80 3.97 -6.36
C SER A 125 15.75 3.44 -4.93
N SER A 126 16.17 2.19 -4.72
CA SER A 126 16.36 1.66 -3.37
C SER A 126 17.59 2.28 -2.72
N ALA A 127 17.50 2.57 -1.41
CA ALA A 127 18.60 3.14 -0.63
C ALA A 127 19.23 2.08 0.30
N LEU A 128 20.54 2.16 0.50
CA LEU A 128 21.24 1.47 1.58
C LEU A 128 21.38 2.41 2.76
N VAL A 129 20.73 2.09 3.87
CA VAL A 129 20.80 2.89 5.10
C VAL A 129 21.90 2.33 6.01
N MET A 130 22.82 3.18 6.43
CA MET A 130 23.92 2.85 7.34
C MET A 130 23.92 3.77 8.56
N ARG A 131 24.59 3.36 9.64
CA ARG A 131 24.77 4.24 10.81
C ARG A 131 25.55 5.49 10.42
N SER A 132 25.15 6.63 10.99
CA SER A 132 25.86 7.89 10.81
C SER A 132 27.33 7.74 11.24
N GLY A 133 28.24 8.28 10.41
CA GLY A 133 29.69 8.18 10.60
C GLY A 133 30.34 6.88 10.07
N GLU A 134 29.58 5.88 9.64
CA GLU A 134 30.13 4.65 9.04
C GLU A 134 30.24 4.69 7.51
N GLY A 135 29.92 5.82 6.88
CA GLY A 135 29.99 6.03 5.44
C GLY A 135 29.64 7.47 5.06
N PRO A 136 30.00 7.91 3.84
CA PRO A 136 29.56 9.19 3.32
C PRO A 136 28.06 9.16 3.04
N GLU A 137 27.42 10.32 3.15
CA GLU A 137 26.09 10.53 2.56
C GLU A 137 26.23 10.56 1.04
N VAL A 138 25.37 9.83 0.34
CA VAL A 138 25.42 9.68 -1.11
C VAL A 138 24.07 10.06 -1.69
N ARG A 139 24.09 10.99 -2.64
CA ARG A 139 22.92 11.39 -3.44
C ARG A 139 22.61 10.32 -4.49
N SER A 140 21.34 10.21 -4.90
CA SER A 140 20.96 9.34 -6.01
C SER A 140 21.67 9.79 -7.30
N PRO A 141 22.29 8.87 -8.07
CA PRO A 141 22.92 9.20 -9.34
C PRO A 141 21.91 9.77 -10.34
N ALA A 142 22.27 10.87 -11.00
CA ALA A 142 21.41 11.54 -11.98
C ALA A 142 21.15 10.70 -13.25
N ASP A 143 22.00 9.70 -13.53
CA ASP A 143 21.84 8.78 -14.65
C ASP A 143 21.01 7.53 -14.31
N GLY A 144 20.46 7.46 -13.10
CA GLY A 144 19.62 6.36 -12.62
C GLY A 144 20.37 5.04 -12.41
N LYS A 145 21.70 5.01 -12.56
CA LYS A 145 22.47 3.78 -12.33
C LYS A 145 22.67 3.51 -10.85
N ALA A 146 22.75 2.23 -10.50
CA ALA A 146 23.09 1.83 -9.14
C ALA A 146 24.53 2.29 -8.80
N LEU A 147 24.69 2.98 -7.67
CA LEU A 147 25.98 3.33 -7.10
C LEU A 147 26.12 2.61 -5.74
N LEU A 148 26.82 1.47 -5.76
CA LEU A 148 27.03 0.63 -4.58
C LEU A 148 28.48 0.75 -4.11
N PRO A 149 28.76 1.24 -2.89
CA PRO A 149 30.12 1.36 -2.38
C PRO A 149 30.64 0.00 -1.89
N LEU A 150 30.94 -0.92 -2.82
CA LEU A 150 31.28 -2.32 -2.53
C LEU A 150 32.41 -2.48 -1.51
N ASP A 151 33.44 -1.63 -1.57
CA ASP A 151 34.55 -1.68 -0.63
C ASP A 151 34.16 -1.25 0.79
N LEU A 152 33.23 -0.30 0.91
CA LEU A 152 32.72 0.15 2.20
C LEU A 152 31.84 -0.91 2.87
N ILE A 153 31.01 -1.58 2.08
CA ILE A 153 30.06 -2.58 2.58
C ILE A 153 30.67 -3.98 2.70
N ARG A 154 31.90 -4.18 2.22
CA ARG A 154 32.60 -5.46 2.29
C ARG A 154 32.74 -5.93 3.74
N GLY A 155 32.31 -7.15 4.01
CA GLY A 155 32.38 -7.74 5.36
C GLY A 155 31.36 -7.20 6.36
N LYS A 156 30.47 -6.26 5.96
CA LYS A 156 29.36 -5.83 6.80
C LYS A 156 28.20 -6.81 6.72
N ARG A 157 27.30 -6.72 7.71
CA ARG A 157 26.07 -7.52 7.78
C ARG A 157 24.91 -6.72 7.19
N PHE A 158 24.10 -7.37 6.37
CA PHE A 158 22.91 -6.81 5.78
C PHE A 158 21.66 -7.32 6.50
N THR A 159 20.69 -6.43 6.65
CA THR A 159 19.30 -6.80 6.94
C THR A 159 18.50 -6.44 5.70
N PHE A 160 17.69 -7.37 5.22
CA PHE A 160 16.84 -7.20 4.05
C PHE A 160 15.51 -7.91 4.31
N ASN A 161 14.49 -7.58 3.53
CA ASN A 161 13.12 -7.98 3.82
C ASN A 161 12.89 -9.50 3.68
N SER A 162 13.49 -10.15 2.69
CA SER A 162 13.25 -11.56 2.41
C SER A 162 14.29 -12.17 1.44
N LEU A 163 14.40 -13.52 1.45
CA LEU A 163 15.38 -14.30 0.66
C LEU A 163 14.84 -14.78 -0.69
N ASP A 164 13.57 -14.52 -0.96
CA ASP A 164 12.78 -14.99 -2.09
C ASP A 164 13.00 -14.18 -3.38
#